data_AF-A0A6A6ZDA6-F1
#
_entry.id   AF-A0A6A6ZDA6-F1
#
_cell.length_a   1.000
_cell.length_b   1.000
_cell.length_c   1.000
_cell.angle_alpha   90.00
_cell.angle_beta   90.00
_cell.angle_gamma   90.00
#
_symmetry.space_group_name_H-M   'P 1'
#
loop_
_entity.id
_entity.type
_entity.pdbx_description
1 polymer ?
#
loop_
_entity_poly.entity_id
_entity_poly.type
_entity_poly.pdbx_seq_one_letter_code
_entity_poly.pdbx_strand_id
1 'polypeptide(L)' 'LSLDERVLITTRTGYLGLAPKAVHQGDVVAILLGCKCPIVLRLYGDNFFHVIGECYVHRLMDGEIL' A
#
# COMPACT_ATOMS: atom_id res chain seq x y z
N LEU A 1 3.70 -7.47 -12.72
CA LEU A 1 2.75 -6.41 -12.30
C LEU A 1 2.41 -5.60 -13.54
N SER A 2 1.20 -5.71 -14.09
CA SER A 2 0.76 -4.75 -15.12
C SER A 2 0.66 -3.36 -14.47
N LEU A 3 1.16 -2.34 -15.18
CA LEU A 3 1.12 -0.94 -14.73
C LEU A 3 -0.21 -0.27 -15.09
N ASP A 4 -1.01 -0.86 -15.99
CA ASP A 4 -2.22 -0.25 -16.53
C ASP A 4 -3.28 -0.02 -15.45
N GLU A 5 -3.26 -0.83 -14.38
CA GLU A 5 -4.16 -0.76 -13.23
C GLU A 5 -3.51 -0.16 -11.97
N ARG A 6 -2.40 0.58 -12.15
CA ARG A 6 -1.65 1.22 -11.06
C ARG A 6 -1.74 2.73 -11.13
N VAL A 7 -1.70 3.37 -9.97
CA VAL A 7 -1.58 4.83 -9.82
C VAL A 7 -0.38 5.16 -8.95
N LEU A 8 0.26 6.29 -9.27
CA LEU A 8 1.31 6.86 -8.43
C LEU A 8 0.67 7.41 -7.15
N ILE A 9 1.27 7.09 -6.01
CA ILE A 9 0.85 7.59 -4.70
C ILE A 9 2.02 8.19 -3.95
N THR A 10 1.71 9.10 -3.03
CA THR A 10 2.63 9.57 -2.00
C THR A 10 2.02 9.30 -0.64
N THR A 11 2.80 8.77 0.30
CA THR A 11 2.35 8.60 1.69
C THR A 11 2.52 9.90 2.47
N ARG A 12 1.80 10.05 3.60
CA ARG A 12 1.98 11.20 4.52
C ARG A 12 3.40 11.29 5.08
N THR A 13 4.10 10.17 5.13
CA THR A 13 5.50 10.07 5.57
C THR A 13 6.51 10.39 4.48
N GLY A 14 6.06 10.81 3.28
CA GLY A 14 6.92 11.27 2.20
C GLY A 14 7.46 10.17 1.27
N TYR A 15 6.94 8.94 1.36
CA TYR A 15 7.35 7.85 0.45
C TYR A 15 6.57 7.90 -0.86
N LEU A 16 7.25 7.55 -1.96
CA LEU A 16 6.66 7.41 -3.28
C LEU A 16 6.31 5.93 -3.54
N GLY A 17 5.17 5.68 -4.19
CA GLY A 17 4.74 4.31 -4.48
C GLY A 17 3.80 4.17 -5.68
N LEU A 18 3.49 2.91 -5.99
CA LEU A 18 2.50 2.47 -6.97
C LEU A 18 1.46 1.58 -6.28
N ALA A 19 0.18 1.93 -6.40
CA ALA A 19 -0.92 1.23 -5.74
C ALA A 19 -2.02 0.87 -6.76
N PRO A 20 -2.98 -0.02 -6.42
CA PRO A 20 -4.15 -0.26 -7.28
C PRO A 20 -4.94 1.03 -7.54
N LYS A 21 -5.57 1.19 -8.71
CA LYS A 21 -6.45 2.33 -9.03
C LYS A 21 -7.56 2.59 -7.99
N ALA A 22 -7.98 1.56 -7.26
CA ALA A 22 -9.01 1.65 -6.23
C ALA A 22 -8.55 2.31 -4.91
N VAL A 23 -7.27 2.70 -4.80
CA VAL A 23 -6.74 3.41 -3.63
C VAL A 23 -7.38 4.79 -3.48
N HIS A 24 -7.64 5.19 -2.24
CA HIS A 24 -8.17 6.52 -1.89
C HIS A 24 -7.32 7.16 -0.80
N GLN A 25 -7.43 8.49 -0.68
CA GLN A 25 -6.80 9.22 0.43
C GLN A 25 -7.36 8.71 1.77
N GLY A 26 -6.46 8.42 2.71
CA GLY A 26 -6.81 7.85 4.01
C GLY A 26 -6.59 6.33 4.09
N ASP A 27 -6.40 5.65 2.95
CA ASP A 27 -5.91 4.28 2.94
C ASP A 27 -4.50 4.22 3.54
N VAL A 28 -4.16 3.11 4.17
CA VAL A 28 -2.88 2.88 4.84
C VAL A 28 -2.10 1.79 4.13
N VAL A 29 -0.78 1.95 4.09
CA VAL A 29 0.14 0.91 3.61
C VAL A 29 0.63 0.13 4.82
N ALA A 30 0.52 -1.19 4.77
CA ALA A 30 0.97 -2.09 5.83
C ALA A 30 1.76 -3.27 5.25
N ILE A 31 2.76 -3.73 6.00
CA ILE A 31 3.40 -5.03 5.75
C ILE A 31 2.66 -6.04 6.62
N LEU A 32 1.90 -6.92 5.97
CA LEU A 32 1.24 -8.02 6.65
C LEU A 32 2.24 -9.15 6.85
N LEU A 33 2.31 -9.69 8.08
CA LEU A 33 3.24 -10.78 8.39
C LEU A 33 3.01 -11.98 7.46
N GLY A 34 4.07 -12.44 6.80
CA GLY A 34 4.02 -13.53 5.82
C GLY A 34 3.75 -13.09 4.37
N CYS A 35 3.37 -11.83 4.13
CA CYS A 35 3.30 -11.27 2.78
C CYS A 35 4.68 -10.81 2.31
N LYS A 36 4.96 -10.98 1.01
CA LYS A 36 6.24 -10.59 0.39
C LYS A 36 6.28 -9.13 -0.08
N CYS A 37 5.13 -8.46 -0.07
CA CYS A 37 4.97 -7.09 -0.53
C CYS A 37 4.05 -6.30 0.42
N PRO A 38 4.20 -4.96 0.48
CA PRO A 38 3.26 -4.10 1.19
C PRO A 38 1.85 -4.18 0.59
N ILE A 39 0.85 -4.07 1.45
CA ILE A 39 -0.57 -4.11 1.11
C ILE A 39 -1.23 -2.78 1.45
N VAL A 40 -2.09 -2.30 0.56
CA VAL A 40 -2.97 -1.16 0.85
C VAL A 40 -4.23 -1.67 1.54
N LEU A 41 -4.52 -1.08 2.70
CA LEU A 41 -5.68 -1.38 3.53
C LEU A 41 -6.56 -0.14 3.69
N ARG A 42 -7.87 -0.35 3.72
CA ARG A 42 -8.86 0.69 4.03
C ARG A 42 -9.60 0.33 5.30
N LEU A 43 -9.62 1.24 6.28
CA LEU A 43 -10.39 1.04 7.51
C LEU A 43 -11.88 0.86 7.19
N TYR A 44 -12.50 -0.10 7.86
CA TYR A 44 -13.91 -0.41 7.76
C TYR A 44 -14.48 -0.68 9.16
N GLY A 45 -15.32 0.24 9.65
CA GLY A 45 -15.75 0.23 11.06
C GLY A 45 -14.57 0.45 12.01
N ASP A 46 -14.66 -0.11 13.22
CA ASP A 46 -13.70 0.23 14.28
C ASP A 46 -12.41 -0.60 14.21
N ASN A 47 -12.48 -1.85 13.75
CA ASN A 47 -11.38 -2.82 13.86
C ASN A 47 -11.17 -3.70 12.62
N PHE A 48 -11.87 -3.41 11.51
CA PHE A 48 -11.72 -4.19 10.28
C PHE A 48 -11.05 -3.37 9.19
N PHE A 49 -10.42 -4.07 8.26
CA PHE A 49 -9.81 -3.46 7.09
C PHE A 49 -10.25 -4.22 5.83
N HIS A 50 -10.62 -3.48 4.80
CA HIS A 50 -10.68 -4.01 3.45
C HIS A 50 -9.29 -4.06 2.85
N VAL A 51 -8.97 -5.19 2.22
CA VAL A 51 -7.76 -5.32 1.41
C VAL A 51 -8.03 -4.70 0.04
N ILE A 52 -7.34 -3.59 -0.26
CA ILE A 52 -7.44 -2.94 -1.57
C ILE A 52 -6.51 -3.62 -2.57
N GLY A 53 -5.33 -4.06 -2.11
CA GLY A 53 -4.42 -4.90 -2.88
C GLY A 53 -2.95 -4.61 -2.61
N GLU A 54 -2.08 -5.41 -3.23
CA GLU A 54 -0.63 -5.24 -3.15
C GLU A 54 -0.19 -3.89 -3.73
N CYS A 55 0.87 -3.30 -3.19
CA CYS A 55 1.47 -2.07 -3.70
C CYS A 55 3.00 -2.14 -3.69
N TYR A 56 3.61 -1.21 -4.42
CA TYR A 56 5.02 -0.91 -4.33
C TYR A 56 5.21 0.41 -3.61
N VAL A 57 6.08 0.44 -2.61
CA VAL A 57 6.53 1.69 -2.01
C VAL A 57 8.04 1.67 -2.00
N HIS A 58 8.63 2.70 -2.59
CA HIS A 58 10.07 2.84 -2.70
C HIS A 58 10.68 2.88 -1.29
N ARG A 59 11.85 2.22 -1.10
CA ARG A 59 12.53 2.01 0.19
C ARG A 59 11.88 1.03 1.17
N LEU A 60 10.56 0.92 1.19
CA LEU A 60 9.86 -0.14 1.95
C LEU A 60 10.15 -1.53 1.36
N MET A 61 10.20 -1.64 0.03
CA MET A 61 10.56 -2.90 -0.63
C MET A 61 12.05 -3.14 -0.80
N ASP A 62 12.90 -2.15 -0.58
CA ASP A 62 14.36 -2.30 -0.64
C ASP A 62 14.96 -2.80 0.69
N GLY A 63 14.10 -3.09 1.68
CA GLY A 63 14.50 -3.63 2.99
C GLY A 63 15.04 -2.58 3.95
N GLU A 64 14.90 -1.29 3.65
CA GLU A 64 15.36 -0.20 4.54
C GLU A 64 14.42 0.03 5.74
N ILE A 65 13.24 -0.59 5.73
CA ILE A 65 12.26 -0.53 6.81
C ILE A 65 11.87 -1.95 7.19
N LEU A 66 12.68 -2.56 8.06
CA LEU A 66 12.40 -3.76 8.84
C LEU A 66 13.22 -3.74 10.13
#